data_AF-A0A1I6BC86-F1
#
_entry.id   AF-A0A1I6BC86-F1
#
_cell.length_a   1.000
_cell.length_b   1.000
_cell.length_c   1.000
_cell.angle_alpha   90.00
_cell.angle_beta   90.00
_cell.angle_gamma   90.00
#
_symmetry.space_group_name_H-M   'P 1'
#
loop_
_entity.id
_entity.type
_entity.pdbx_description
1 polymer ?
#
loop_
_entity_poly.entity_id
_entity_poly.type
_entity_poly.pdbx_seq_one_letter_code
_entity_poly.pdbx_strand_id
1 'polypeptide(L)'
;MFSRKPLTLPPQLDWQYKDEPALAEWSLRARAYNTDIANGLCLGVSLIAIPMAIWLGFDIERPLFWQLSLTIFGLFLFGSMIFSITHQTTKFAYRLTASGLEFCEWKEFPEWLPRMLKWAAGITCVFMLMLATIHPAALIGAIA
;
A
#
# COMPACT_ATOMS: atom_id res chain seq x y z
N MET A 1 11.18 -20.80 -17.26
CA MET A 1 10.35 -21.26 -16.12
C MET A 1 10.86 -20.54 -14.88
N PHE A 2 10.15 -19.53 -14.36
CA PHE A 2 10.60 -18.84 -13.16
C PHE A 2 10.57 -19.83 -12.00
N SER A 3 11.72 -20.12 -11.39
CA SER A 3 11.83 -20.88 -10.15
C SER A 3 11.11 -20.10 -9.05
N ARG A 4 9.79 -20.34 -8.90
CA ARG A 4 9.00 -19.78 -7.81
C ARG A 4 9.35 -20.62 -6.60
N LYS A 5 10.05 -20.03 -5.62
CA LYS A 5 10.10 -20.61 -4.28
C LYS A 5 8.68 -20.97 -3.86
N PRO A 6 8.44 -22.19 -3.33
CA PRO A 6 7.14 -22.56 -2.82
C PRO A 6 6.72 -21.53 -1.77
N LEU A 7 5.48 -21.06 -1.85
CA LEU A 7 4.97 -20.10 -0.85
C LEU A 7 4.76 -20.89 0.44
N THR A 8 5.60 -20.64 1.42
CA THR A 8 5.44 -21.21 2.76
C THR A 8 4.54 -20.30 3.59
N LEU A 9 3.75 -20.91 4.46
CA LEU A 9 2.97 -20.18 5.45
C LEU A 9 3.93 -19.32 6.31
N PRO A 10 3.62 -18.03 6.56
CA PRO A 10 4.46 -17.20 7.40
C PRO A 10 4.45 -17.72 8.85
N PRO A 11 5.50 -17.50 9.64
CA PRO A 11 5.63 -18.07 11.00
C PRO A 11 4.54 -17.65 12.00
N GLN A 12 3.77 -16.61 11.64
CA GLN A 12 2.70 -16.05 12.47
C GLN A 12 1.35 -16.74 12.22
N LEU A 13 1.23 -17.48 11.12
CA LEU A 13 0.03 -18.24 10.78
C LEU A 13 0.31 -19.71 11.03
N ASP A 14 -0.70 -20.36 11.57
CA ASP A 14 -0.68 -21.75 11.96
C ASP A 14 -1.92 -22.45 11.42
N TRP A 15 -1.77 -23.71 11.05
CA TRP A 15 -2.90 -24.56 10.71
C TRP A 15 -3.79 -24.79 11.92
N GLN A 16 -5.09 -24.94 11.69
CA GLN A 16 -6.07 -25.17 12.74
C GLN A 16 -5.88 -26.56 13.37
N TYR A 17 -5.62 -27.58 12.53
CA TYR A 17 -5.33 -28.95 12.94
C TYR A 17 -3.85 -29.27 12.72
N LYS A 18 -2.99 -28.82 13.64
CA LYS A 18 -1.54 -29.07 13.59
C LYS A 18 -1.17 -30.55 13.69
N ASP A 19 -1.97 -31.31 14.43
CA ASP A 19 -1.68 -32.70 14.77
C ASP A 19 -2.09 -33.68 13.67
N GLU A 20 -2.92 -33.25 12.72
CA GLU A 20 -3.32 -34.08 11.58
C GLU A 20 -2.29 -34.03 10.45
N PRO A 21 -2.02 -35.14 9.75
CA PRO A 21 -1.17 -35.12 8.57
C PRO A 21 -1.86 -34.40 7.39
N ALA A 22 -1.09 -33.66 6.61
CA ALA A 22 -1.58 -33.08 5.36
C ALA A 22 -1.74 -34.18 4.30
N LEU A 23 -2.96 -34.36 3.79
CA LEU A 23 -3.23 -35.23 2.64
C LEU A 23 -2.82 -34.55 1.32
N ALA A 24 -3.02 -33.23 1.24
CA ALA A 24 -2.58 -32.39 0.14
C ALA A 24 -2.39 -30.96 0.64
N GLU A 25 -1.38 -30.25 0.14
CA GLU A 25 -1.12 -28.85 0.44
C GLU A 25 -0.74 -28.11 -0.84
N TRP A 26 -1.34 -26.94 -1.05
CA TRP A 26 -0.96 -26.07 -2.16
C TRP A 26 -1.11 -24.61 -1.79
N SER A 27 -0.32 -23.79 -2.46
CA SER A 27 -0.29 -22.35 -2.24
C SER A 27 -0.51 -21.62 -3.54
N LEU A 28 -1.30 -20.56 -3.52
CA LEU A 28 -1.55 -19.72 -4.69
C LEU A 28 -1.52 -18.24 -4.33
N ARG A 29 -1.14 -17.42 -5.30
CA ARG A 29 -1.20 -15.96 -5.19
C ARG A 29 -2.33 -15.49 -6.08
N ALA A 30 -3.36 -14.91 -5.47
CA ALA A 30 -4.55 -14.44 -6.18
C ALA A 30 -4.86 -12.99 -5.82
N ARG A 31 -5.53 -12.29 -6.75
CA ARG A 31 -6.15 -11.00 -6.48
C ARG A 31 -7.49 -11.26 -5.80
N ALA A 32 -7.44 -11.53 -4.49
CA ALA A 32 -8.64 -11.77 -3.70
C ALA A 32 -9.07 -10.48 -3.02
N TYR A 33 -9.49 -9.53 -3.83
CA TYR A 33 -10.20 -8.36 -3.34
C TYR A 33 -11.62 -8.41 -3.89
N ASN A 34 -12.56 -7.85 -3.14
CA ASN A 34 -13.91 -7.66 -3.63
C ASN A 34 -13.84 -6.65 -4.81
N THR A 35 -14.07 -7.16 -6.02
CA THR A 35 -13.98 -6.37 -7.25
C THR A 35 -14.98 -5.23 -7.26
N ASP A 36 -16.15 -5.40 -6.64
CA ASP A 36 -17.19 -4.38 -6.63
C ASP A 36 -16.75 -3.19 -5.76
N ILE A 37 -16.20 -3.47 -4.58
CA ILE A 37 -15.65 -2.44 -3.70
C ILE A 37 -14.45 -1.76 -4.36
N ALA A 38 -13.54 -2.52 -4.95
CA ALA A 38 -12.35 -1.96 -5.60
C ALA A 38 -12.71 -1.09 -6.81
N ASN A 39 -13.70 -1.50 -7.62
CA ASN A 39 -14.20 -0.72 -8.73
C ASN A 39 -14.90 0.56 -8.25
N GLY A 40 -15.71 0.48 -7.19
CA GLY A 40 -16.33 1.65 -6.56
C GLY A 40 -15.29 2.67 -6.05
N LEU A 41 -14.26 2.20 -5.35
CA LEU A 41 -13.15 3.05 -4.91
C LEU A 41 -12.36 3.64 -6.09
N CYS A 42 -12.09 2.85 -7.13
CA CYS A 42 -11.42 3.31 -8.34
C CYS A 42 -12.21 4.42 -9.04
N LEU A 43 -13.54 4.26 -9.17
CA LEU A 43 -14.43 5.28 -9.71
C LEU A 43 -14.42 6.54 -8.84
N GLY A 44 -14.58 6.40 -7.53
CA GLY A 44 -14.56 7.53 -6.60
C GLY A 44 -13.27 8.34 -6.66
N VAL A 45 -12.11 7.67 -6.67
CA VAL A 45 -10.80 8.33 -6.81
C VAL A 45 -10.67 9.00 -8.18
N SER A 46 -11.13 8.35 -9.25
CA SER A 46 -11.08 8.91 -10.61
C SER A 46 -11.94 10.17 -10.75
N LEU A 47 -13.11 10.20 -10.12
CA LEU A 47 -14.01 11.36 -10.11
C LEU A 47 -13.42 12.58 -9.38
N ILE A 48 -12.44 12.37 -8.49
CA ILE A 48 -11.71 13.46 -7.82
C ILE A 48 -10.45 13.83 -8.62
N ALA A 49 -9.69 12.81 -9.05
CA ALA A 49 -8.41 12.98 -9.71
C ALA A 49 -8.52 13.69 -11.06
N ILE A 50 -9.52 13.35 -11.87
CA ILE A 50 -9.68 13.90 -13.22
C ILE A 50 -10.02 15.40 -13.17
N PRO A 51 -11.04 15.87 -12.43
CA PRO A 51 -11.31 17.30 -12.31
C PRO A 51 -10.14 18.08 -11.72
N MET A 52 -9.44 17.52 -10.74
CA MET A 52 -8.29 18.21 -10.15
C MET A 52 -7.11 18.30 -11.13
N ALA A 53 -6.86 17.27 -11.93
CA ALA A 53 -5.85 17.33 -12.99
C ALA A 53 -6.21 18.37 -14.07
N ILE A 54 -7.48 18.47 -14.45
CA ILE A 54 -7.97 19.51 -15.36
C ILE A 54 -7.77 20.89 -14.74
N TRP A 55 -8.19 21.10 -13.50
CA TRP A 55 -8.02 22.37 -12.79
C TRP A 55 -6.55 22.80 -12.72
N LEU A 56 -5.64 21.88 -12.36
CA LEU A 56 -4.21 22.16 -12.28
C LEU A 56 -3.57 22.36 -13.66
N GLY A 57 -4.13 21.76 -14.70
CA GLY A 57 -3.66 21.82 -16.07
C GLY A 57 -4.13 23.04 -16.86
N PHE A 58 -5.14 23.79 -16.41
CA PHE A 58 -5.70 24.95 -17.11
C PHE A 58 -5.54 26.26 -16.31
N ASP A 59 -4.32 26.58 -15.91
CA ASP A 59 -4.00 27.87 -15.29
C ASP A 59 -3.00 28.64 -16.18
N ILE A 60 -3.52 29.56 -16.99
CA ILE A 60 -2.74 30.34 -17.97
C ILE A 60 -1.80 31.34 -17.27
N GLU A 61 -2.12 31.72 -16.04
CA GLU A 61 -1.35 32.68 -15.26
C GLU A 61 -0.12 32.05 -14.59
N ARG A 62 -0.03 30.72 -14.54
CA ARG A 62 1.08 30.03 -13.87
C ARG A 62 2.25 29.75 -14.82
N PRO A 63 3.49 29.86 -14.31
CA PRO A 63 4.66 29.40 -15.06
C PRO A 63 4.52 27.92 -15.45
N LEU A 64 4.81 27.60 -16.70
CA LEU A 64 4.71 26.26 -17.26
C LEU A 64 5.41 25.20 -16.40
N PHE A 65 6.60 25.53 -15.85
CA PHE A 65 7.35 24.64 -14.97
C PHE A 65 6.55 24.23 -13.72
N TRP A 66 5.87 25.18 -13.08
CA TRP A 66 5.09 24.92 -11.87
C TRP A 66 3.83 24.11 -12.18
N GLN A 67 3.16 24.46 -13.28
CA GLN A 67 1.99 23.76 -13.79
C GLN A 67 2.31 22.29 -14.13
N LEU A 68 3.41 22.04 -14.85
CA LEU A 68 3.89 20.69 -15.16
C LEU A 68 4.26 19.92 -13.90
N SER A 69 4.98 20.54 -12.97
CA SER A 69 5.40 19.90 -11.72
C SER A 69 4.21 19.44 -10.89
N LEU A 70 3.20 20.30 -10.71
CA LEU A 70 1.98 19.97 -9.97
C LEU A 70 1.15 18.90 -10.68
N THR A 71 1.04 18.97 -12.00
CA THR A 71 0.28 17.99 -12.79
C THR A 71 0.93 16.60 -12.72
N ILE A 72 2.26 16.54 -12.89
CA ILE A 72 3.03 15.29 -12.77
C ILE A 72 2.88 14.72 -11.36
N PHE A 73 3.06 15.56 -10.33
CA PHE A 73 2.91 15.14 -8.93
C PHE A 73 1.51 14.56 -8.67
N GLY A 74 0.45 15.24 -9.11
CA GLY A 74 -0.92 14.77 -9.00
C GLY A 74 -1.12 13.43 -9.71
N LEU A 75 -0.63 13.28 -10.95
CA LEU A 75 -0.74 12.04 -11.70
C LEU A 75 -0.04 10.87 -10.99
N PHE A 76 1.15 11.08 -10.42
CA PHE A 76 1.82 10.07 -9.61
C PHE A 76 1.04 9.73 -8.34
N LEU A 77 0.52 10.74 -7.63
CA LEU A 77 -0.24 10.55 -6.40
C LEU A 77 -1.51 9.73 -6.65
N PHE A 78 -2.41 10.18 -7.54
CA PHE A 78 -3.67 9.47 -7.83
C PHE A 78 -3.44 8.16 -8.58
N GLY A 79 -2.47 8.12 -9.49
CA GLY A 79 -2.07 6.88 -10.15
C GLY A 79 -1.66 5.82 -9.13
N SER A 80 -0.82 6.19 -8.16
CA SER A 80 -0.40 5.27 -7.09
C SER A 80 -1.58 4.76 -6.25
N MET A 81 -2.58 5.60 -5.97
CA MET A 81 -3.81 5.19 -5.27
C MET A 81 -4.62 4.17 -6.08
N ILE A 82 -4.85 4.44 -7.37
CA ILE A 82 -5.61 3.54 -8.26
C ILE A 82 -4.90 2.18 -8.39
N PHE A 83 -3.58 2.17 -8.56
CA PHE A 83 -2.79 0.94 -8.56
C PHE A 83 -2.88 0.21 -7.22
N SER A 84 -2.82 0.93 -6.11
CA SER A 84 -2.93 0.34 -4.76
C SER A 84 -4.29 -0.29 -4.48
N ILE A 85 -5.37 0.18 -5.13
CA ILE A 85 -6.71 -0.41 -5.01
C ILE A 85 -6.84 -1.65 -5.91
N THR A 86 -6.38 -1.57 -7.16
CA THR A 86 -6.67 -2.57 -8.20
C THR A 86 -5.63 -3.70 -8.31
N HIS A 87 -4.42 -3.49 -7.79
CA HIS A 87 -3.31 -4.43 -7.92
C HIS A 87 -2.87 -5.05 -6.59
N GLN A 88 -3.76 -5.10 -5.60
CA GLN A 88 -3.49 -5.86 -4.38
C GLN A 88 -3.50 -7.36 -4.69
N THR A 89 -2.41 -8.03 -4.32
CA THR A 89 -2.32 -9.49 -4.39
C THR A 89 -2.27 -10.05 -2.98
N THR A 90 -3.01 -11.12 -2.77
CA THR A 90 -3.07 -11.87 -1.53
C THR A 90 -2.53 -13.27 -1.77
N LYS A 91 -1.91 -13.86 -0.75
CA LYS A 91 -1.44 -15.24 -0.78
C LYS A 91 -2.41 -16.11 -0.02
N PHE A 92 -2.64 -17.29 -0.59
CA PHE A 92 -3.48 -18.33 -0.05
C PHE A 92 -2.66 -19.60 0.10
N ALA A 93 -2.84 -20.29 1.21
CA ALA A 93 -2.41 -21.66 1.41
C ALA A 93 -3.65 -22.48 1.73
N TYR A 94 -3.76 -23.63 1.09
CA TYR A 94 -4.82 -24.61 1.30
C TYR A 94 -4.20 -25.92 1.74
N ARG A 95 -4.87 -26.59 2.67
CA ARG A 95 -4.43 -27.87 3.21
C ARG A 95 -5.63 -28.76 3.41
N LEU A 96 -5.57 -29.97 2.84
CA LEU A 96 -6.57 -31.00 3.05
C LEU A 96 -6.09 -31.93 4.16
N THR A 97 -6.93 -32.12 5.16
CA THR A 97 -6.72 -33.01 6.31
C THR A 97 -7.85 -34.04 6.38
N ALA A 98 -7.80 -34.98 7.33
CA ALA A 98 -8.90 -35.92 7.52
C ALA A 98 -10.18 -35.21 8.00
N SER A 99 -10.02 -34.14 8.77
CA SER A 99 -11.11 -33.29 9.26
C SER A 99 -11.68 -32.31 8.23
N GLY A 100 -10.98 -32.05 7.11
CA GLY A 100 -11.50 -31.25 6.00
C GLY A 100 -10.48 -30.32 5.33
N LEU A 101 -11.00 -29.35 4.58
CA LEU A 101 -10.19 -28.33 3.87
C LEU A 101 -9.95 -27.13 4.78
N GLU A 102 -8.69 -26.90 5.11
CA GLU A 102 -8.20 -25.70 5.78
C GLU A 102 -7.70 -24.68 4.75
N PHE A 103 -7.86 -23.40 5.04
CA PHE A 103 -7.23 -22.35 4.25
C PHE A 103 -6.67 -21.24 5.15
N CYS A 104 -5.56 -20.67 4.71
CA CYS A 104 -4.94 -19.51 5.33
C CYS A 104 -4.75 -18.42 4.28
N GLU A 105 -5.13 -17.19 4.64
CA GLU A 105 -4.99 -16.01 3.81
C GLU A 105 -4.03 -15.03 4.47
N TRP A 106 -3.08 -14.48 3.70
CA TRP A 106 -2.25 -13.38 4.17
C TRP A 106 -1.84 -12.41 3.07
N LYS A 107 -1.71 -11.15 3.47
CA LYS A 107 -1.11 -10.11 2.65
C LYS A 107 0.34 -9.92 3.08
N GLU A 108 1.24 -9.81 2.12
CA GLU A 108 2.63 -9.47 2.43
C GLU A 108 2.72 -8.02 2.85
N PHE A 109 3.24 -7.78 4.05
CA PHE A 109 3.62 -6.44 4.43
C PHE A 109 4.89 -6.05 3.65
N PRO A 110 4.88 -4.96 2.88
CA PRO A 110 6.02 -4.58 2.07
C PRO A 110 7.24 -4.25 2.94
N GLU A 111 8.36 -4.93 2.72
CA GLU A 111 9.61 -4.71 3.48
C GLU A 111 10.19 -3.30 3.32
N TRP A 112 9.85 -2.62 2.22
CA TRP A 112 10.29 -1.24 1.96
C TRP A 112 9.55 -0.22 2.85
N LEU A 113 8.32 -0.52 3.27
CA LEU A 113 7.49 0.40 4.05
C LEU A 113 8.09 0.73 5.42
N PRO A 114 8.49 -0.24 6.27
CA PRO A 114 9.12 0.09 7.55
C PRO A 114 10.48 0.78 7.35
N ARG A 115 11.19 0.49 6.26
CA ARG A 115 12.42 1.19 5.90
C ARG A 115 12.15 2.66 5.55
N MET A 116 11.10 2.92 4.76
CA MET A 116 10.67 4.27 4.41
C MET A 116 10.22 5.06 5.65
N LEU A 117 9.42 4.46 6.54
CA LEU A 117 8.99 5.09 7.79
C LEU A 117 10.17 5.52 8.66
N LYS A 118 11.24 4.70 8.75
CA LYS A 118 12.47 5.08 9.46
C LYS A 118 13.12 6.32 8.85
N TRP A 119 13.24 6.38 7.52
CA TRP A 119 13.80 7.55 6.84
C TRP A 119 12.94 8.80 7.01
N ALA A 120 11.62 8.67 6.88
CA ALA A 120 10.67 9.76 7.10
C ALA A 120 10.80 10.31 8.53
N ALA A 121 10.81 9.43 9.54
CA ALA A 121 11.01 9.82 10.94
C ALA A 121 12.36 10.54 11.16
N GLY A 122 13.43 10.07 10.52
CA GLY A 122 14.74 10.72 10.56
C GLY A 122 14.71 12.14 9.99
N ILE A 123 14.10 12.32 8.81
CA ILE A 123 13.95 13.64 8.18
C ILE A 123 13.10 14.56 9.07
N THR A 124 11.97 14.08 9.58
CA THR A 124 11.11 14.86 10.49
C THR A 124 11.87 15.28 11.75
N CYS A 125 12.67 14.39 12.34
CA CYS A 125 13.50 14.73 13.50
C CYS A 125 14.48 15.88 13.22
N VAL A 126 15.17 15.83 12.07
CA VAL A 126 16.09 16.91 11.66
C VAL A 126 15.35 18.24 11.46
N PHE A 127 14.19 18.22 10.81
CA PHE A 127 13.35 19.41 10.65
C PHE A 127 12.88 19.98 11.99
N MET A 128 12.46 19.14 12.93
CA MET A 128 12.03 19.58 14.26
C MET A 128 13.18 20.21 15.05
N LEU A 129 14.39 19.65 14.97
CA LEU A 129 15.57 20.24 15.61
C LEU A 129 15.93 21.61 15.00
N MET A 130 15.85 21.74 13.68
CA MET A 130 16.06 23.02 13.00
C MET A 130 14.99 24.05 13.38
N LEU A 131 13.73 23.64 13.48
CA LEU A 131 12.65 24.52 13.94
C LEU A 131 12.84 24.95 15.40
N ALA A 132 13.29 24.03 16.27
CA ALA A 132 13.57 24.33 17.67
C ALA A 132 14.66 25.40 17.84
N THR A 133 15.68 25.42 16.97
CA THR A 133 16.77 26.41 17.04
C THR A 133 16.42 27.76 16.44
N ILE A 134 15.57 27.80 15.40
CA ILE A 134 15.23 29.06 14.70
C ILE A 134 13.99 29.73 15.31
N HIS A 135 12.94 28.95 15.60
CA HIS A 135 11.66 29.44 16.12
C HIS A 135 11.08 28.45 17.15
N PRO A 136 11.56 28.45 18.41
CA PRO A 136 11.13 27.50 19.43
C PRO A 136 9.62 27.50 19.71
N ALA A 137 8.93 28.62 19.46
CA ALA A 137 7.47 28.72 19.57
C ALA A 137 6.71 27.90 18.50
N ALA A 138 7.31 27.68 17.32
CA ALA A 138 6.72 26.83 16.28
C ALA A 138 6.67 25.35 16.68
N LEU A 139 7.54 24.93 17.61
CA LEU A 139 7.55 23.58 18.16
C LEU A 139 6.28 23.30 18.98
N ILE A 140 5.77 24.29 19.72
CA ILE A 140 4.56 24.17 20.53
C ILE A 140 3.33 23.95 19.64
N GLY A 141 3.26 24.65 18.51
CA GLY A 141 2.18 24.46 17.53
C GLY A 141 2.25 23.16 16.73
N ALA A 142 3.39 22.46 16.73
CA ALA A 142 3.55 21.16 16.09
C ALA A 142 3.20 19.97 17.01
N ILE A 143 3.14 20.21 18.33
CA ILE A 143 2.81 19.21 19.36
C ILE A 143 1.32 19.31 19.76
N ALA A 144 0.70 20.47 19.57
CA ALA A 144 -0.73 20.73 19.79
C ALA A 144 -1.59 20.22 18.61
#